data_AF-A0A3N1X4L6-F1
#
_entry.id   AF-A0A3N1X4L6-F1
#
_cell.length_a   1.000
_cell.length_b   1.000
_cell.length_c   1.000
_cell.angle_alpha   90.00
_cell.angle_beta   90.00
_cell.angle_gamma   90.00
#
_symmetry.space_group_name_H-M   'P 1'
#
loop_
_entity.id
_entity.type
_entity.pdbx_description
1 polymer ?
#
loop_
_entity_poly.entity_id
_entity_poly.type
_entity_poly.pdbx_seq_one_letter_code
_entity_poly.pdbx_strand_id
1 'polypeptide(L)'
;MAKKTRSTTATAGAVVLSLFFGGVVLAFYPGWSAVGRWFGHDSAAAWVQAVGSVVAIIAAAGVAVYQVDHARRLEEDRRKTGEIQRLSVVVALMARSYGLAKDVVTAFRDPSDYHFSVIDTPLMRDTVETLRALPLFEIPGGMAAIDIRSTARYLDMLADNWESMVAEVQASGAPPSEQSAGDMVSFCEELMVINDEAMKECKAAISARGGKWI
;
A
#
# COMPACT_ATOMS: atom_id res chain seq x y z
N MET A 1 9.96 -28.78 3.78
CA MET A 1 9.90 -29.97 2.89
C MET A 1 9.98 -29.53 1.40
N ALA A 2 11.03 -28.79 1.00
CA ALA A 2 11.07 -28.05 -0.28
C ALA A 2 12.39 -28.23 -1.07
N LYS A 3 12.96 -29.45 -1.07
CA LYS A 3 14.27 -29.74 -1.71
C LYS A 3 14.20 -30.67 -2.93
N LYS A 4 13.02 -31.23 -3.24
CA LYS A 4 12.88 -32.33 -4.23
C LYS A 4 12.62 -31.89 -5.68
N THR A 5 12.25 -30.63 -5.94
CA THR A 5 11.86 -30.14 -7.28
C THR A 5 12.99 -29.54 -8.12
N ARG A 6 14.13 -29.15 -7.53
CA ARG A 6 15.30 -28.65 -8.31
C ARG A 6 16.10 -29.77 -9.00
N SER A 7 16.02 -31.00 -8.49
CA SER A 7 16.82 -32.12 -9.01
C SER A 7 16.32 -32.63 -10.36
N THR A 8 15.00 -32.64 -10.59
CA THR A 8 14.36 -33.13 -11.82
C THR A 8 14.52 -32.16 -13.00
N THR A 9 14.48 -30.85 -12.76
CA THR A 9 14.73 -29.84 -13.80
C THR A 9 16.21 -29.80 -14.21
N ALA A 10 17.14 -30.00 -13.28
CA ALA A 10 18.56 -30.10 -13.59
C ALA A 10 18.91 -31.36 -14.42
N THR A 11 18.28 -32.49 -14.13
CA THR A 11 18.47 -33.73 -14.91
C THR A 11 17.83 -33.65 -16.30
N ALA A 12 16.64 -33.06 -16.42
CA ALA A 12 16.02 -32.83 -17.72
C ALA A 12 16.84 -31.85 -18.60
N GLY A 13 17.36 -30.77 -18.02
CA GLY A 13 18.25 -29.83 -18.71
C GLY A 13 19.54 -30.48 -19.18
N ALA A 14 20.15 -31.35 -18.37
CA ALA A 14 21.35 -32.09 -18.73
C ALA A 14 21.11 -33.06 -19.91
N VAL A 15 19.98 -33.77 -19.92
CA VAL A 15 19.62 -34.68 -21.02
C VAL A 15 19.40 -33.92 -22.33
N VAL A 16 18.70 -32.78 -22.29
CA VAL A 16 18.51 -31.94 -23.49
C VAL A 16 19.83 -31.38 -24.00
N LEU A 17 20.71 -30.92 -23.11
CA LEU A 17 22.04 -30.43 -23.50
C LEU A 17 22.89 -31.56 -24.11
N SER A 18 22.87 -32.76 -23.53
CA SER A 18 23.60 -33.92 -24.05
C SER A 18 23.06 -34.40 -25.41
N LEU A 19 21.74 -34.35 -25.63
CA LEU A 19 21.14 -34.66 -26.93
C LEU A 19 21.45 -33.58 -27.98
N PHE A 20 21.48 -32.31 -27.58
CA PHE A 20 21.82 -31.21 -28.48
C PHE A 20 23.31 -31.23 -28.86
N PHE A 21 24.22 -31.36 -27.89
CA PHE A 21 25.65 -31.50 -28.15
C PHE A 21 25.99 -32.81 -28.88
N GLY A 22 25.35 -33.93 -28.53
CA GLY A 22 25.51 -35.20 -29.23
C GLY A 22 25.05 -35.13 -30.69
N GLY A 23 23.93 -34.45 -30.96
CA GLY A 23 23.43 -34.21 -32.32
C GLY A 23 24.33 -33.26 -33.12
N VAL A 24 24.86 -32.21 -32.50
CA VAL A 24 25.81 -31.29 -33.14
C VAL A 24 27.14 -32.00 -33.47
N VAL A 25 27.68 -32.82 -32.57
CA VAL A 25 28.91 -33.60 -32.82
C VAL A 25 28.73 -34.60 -33.96
N LEU A 26 27.57 -35.27 -34.06
CA LEU A 26 27.23 -36.15 -35.17
C LEU A 26 27.03 -35.41 -36.51
N ALA A 27 26.64 -34.13 -36.48
CA ALA A 27 26.51 -33.31 -37.69
C ALA A 27 27.88 -32.91 -38.30
N PHE A 28 28.94 -32.85 -37.47
CA PHE A 28 30.29 -32.52 -37.92
C PHE A 28 31.11 -33.72 -38.42
N TYR A 29 30.72 -34.96 -38.10
CA TYR A 29 31.43 -36.18 -38.55
C TYR A 29 30.46 -37.36 -38.71
N PRO A 30 30.13 -37.89 -39.91
CA PRO A 30 30.41 -37.45 -41.28
C PRO A 30 29.16 -36.78 -41.91
N GLY A 31 29.08 -35.45 -41.80
CA GLY A 31 28.47 -34.57 -42.79
C GLY A 31 26.95 -34.59 -42.97
N TRP A 32 26.42 -33.40 -43.26
CA TRP A 32 25.05 -33.07 -43.68
C TRP A 32 24.38 -34.03 -44.69
N SER A 33 25.14 -34.89 -45.38
CA SER A 33 24.62 -35.91 -46.31
C SER A 33 23.95 -37.11 -45.61
N ALA A 34 24.35 -37.46 -44.39
CA ALA A 34 23.68 -38.49 -43.59
C ALA A 34 22.37 -37.94 -43.00
N VAL A 35 22.40 -36.69 -42.53
CA VAL A 35 21.24 -35.94 -42.06
C VAL A 35 20.21 -35.79 -43.18
N GLY A 36 20.63 -35.37 -44.38
CA GLY A 36 19.74 -35.26 -45.54
C GLY A 36 19.11 -36.59 -45.99
N ARG A 37 19.84 -37.70 -45.90
CA ARG A 37 19.30 -39.05 -46.18
C ARG A 37 18.29 -39.52 -45.14
N TRP A 38 18.55 -39.18 -43.87
CA TRP A 38 17.66 -39.49 -42.77
C TRP A 38 16.34 -38.71 -42.86
N PHE A 39 16.38 -37.41 -43.22
CA PHE A 39 15.18 -36.61 -43.49
C PHE A 39 14.35 -37.10 -44.69
N GLY A 40 14.93 -37.90 -45.59
CA GLY A 40 14.23 -38.54 -46.70
C GLY A 40 13.51 -39.84 -46.35
N HIS A 41 13.56 -40.29 -45.09
CA HIS A 41 12.90 -41.51 -44.61
C HIS A 41 11.54 -41.16 -43.97
N ASP A 42 10.47 -41.90 -44.27
CA ASP A 42 9.11 -41.64 -43.78
C ASP A 42 9.02 -41.55 -42.23
N SER A 43 9.93 -42.21 -41.53
CA SER A 43 10.03 -42.22 -40.06
C SER A 43 10.64 -40.95 -39.45
N ALA A 44 11.33 -40.12 -40.25
CA ALA A 44 11.98 -38.91 -39.74
C ALA A 44 10.99 -37.82 -39.35
N ALA A 45 9.89 -37.68 -40.08
CA ALA A 45 8.82 -36.74 -39.76
C ALA A 45 8.20 -37.03 -38.37
N ALA A 46 7.93 -38.31 -38.08
CA ALA A 46 7.37 -38.74 -36.80
C ALA A 46 8.33 -38.48 -35.62
N TRP A 47 9.63 -38.68 -35.82
CA TRP A 47 10.65 -38.39 -34.80
C TRP A 47 10.79 -36.89 -34.52
N VAL A 48 10.84 -36.07 -35.57
CA VAL A 48 10.94 -34.60 -35.44
C VAL A 48 9.71 -34.05 -34.72
N GLN A 49 8.52 -34.59 -35.00
CA GLN A 49 7.28 -34.25 -34.31
C GLN A 49 7.32 -34.64 -32.82
N ALA A 50 7.83 -35.83 -32.49
CA ALA A 50 7.93 -36.29 -31.10
C ALA A 50 8.94 -35.47 -30.29
N VAL A 51 10.08 -35.12 -30.87
CA VAL A 51 11.07 -34.24 -30.21
C VAL A 51 10.54 -32.81 -30.11
N GLY A 52 9.90 -32.30 -31.17
CA GLY A 52 9.29 -30.98 -31.21
C GLY A 52 8.19 -30.81 -30.16
N SER A 53 7.35 -31.82 -29.93
CA SER A 53 6.30 -31.76 -28.92
C SER A 53 6.87 -31.76 -27.49
N VAL A 54 7.91 -32.55 -27.21
CA VAL A 54 8.59 -32.54 -25.91
C VAL A 54 9.25 -31.19 -25.63
N VAL A 55 9.95 -30.62 -26.62
CA VAL A 55 10.56 -29.29 -26.50
C VAL A 55 9.49 -28.21 -26.29
N ALA A 56 8.38 -28.28 -27.03
CA ALA A 56 7.27 -27.34 -26.87
C ALA A 56 6.63 -27.41 -25.48
N ILE A 57 6.44 -28.60 -24.91
CA ILE A 57 5.91 -28.79 -23.56
C ILE A 57 6.87 -28.21 -22.52
N ILE A 58 8.18 -28.43 -22.66
CA ILE A 58 9.20 -27.87 -21.76
C ILE A 58 9.23 -26.35 -21.83
N ALA A 59 9.19 -25.78 -23.04
CA ALA A 59 9.13 -24.33 -23.25
C ALA A 59 7.85 -23.73 -22.65
N ALA A 60 6.70 -24.36 -22.87
CA ALA A 60 5.42 -23.94 -22.29
C ALA A 60 5.45 -24.01 -20.75
N ALA A 61 6.03 -25.06 -20.16
CA ALA A 61 6.20 -25.17 -18.71
C ALA A 61 7.13 -24.07 -18.16
N GLY A 62 8.22 -23.74 -18.86
CA GLY A 62 9.12 -22.65 -18.49
C GLY A 62 8.45 -21.29 -18.53
N VAL A 63 7.69 -21.00 -19.59
CA VAL A 63 6.90 -19.77 -19.73
C VAL A 63 5.83 -19.70 -18.64
N ALA A 64 5.15 -20.80 -18.33
CA ALA A 64 4.13 -20.84 -17.27
C ALA A 64 4.74 -20.52 -15.90
N VAL A 65 5.90 -21.08 -15.56
CA VAL A 65 6.59 -20.76 -14.29
C VAL A 65 7.00 -19.30 -14.24
N TYR A 66 7.55 -18.77 -15.33
CA TYR A 66 7.92 -17.35 -15.42
C TYR A 66 6.72 -16.42 -15.29
N GLN A 67 5.59 -16.76 -15.91
CA GLN A 67 4.35 -16.00 -15.79
C GLN A 67 3.78 -16.06 -14.37
N VAL A 68 3.84 -17.20 -13.69
CA VAL A 68 3.39 -17.33 -12.30
C VAL A 68 4.25 -16.49 -11.36
N ASP A 69 5.57 -16.54 -11.51
CA ASP A 69 6.47 -15.75 -10.66
C ASP A 69 6.33 -14.25 -10.91
N HIS A 70 6.13 -13.83 -12.16
CA HIS A 70 5.84 -12.43 -12.49
C HIS A 70 4.49 -11.97 -11.99
N ALA A 71 3.44 -12.79 -12.15
CA ALA A 71 2.11 -12.47 -11.65
C ALA A 71 2.15 -12.27 -10.13
N ARG A 72 2.87 -13.13 -9.40
CA ARG A 72 3.06 -12.99 -7.95
C ARG A 72 3.76 -11.69 -7.56
N ARG A 73 4.87 -11.35 -8.24
CA ARG A 73 5.60 -10.09 -7.99
C ARG A 73 4.72 -8.87 -8.25
N LEU A 74 3.97 -8.88 -9.36
CA LEU A 74 3.07 -7.80 -9.73
C LEU A 74 1.93 -7.63 -8.70
N GLU A 75 1.38 -8.74 -8.21
CA GLU A 75 0.35 -8.75 -7.16
C GLU A 75 0.90 -8.17 -5.84
N GLU A 76 2.10 -8.59 -5.43
CA GLU A 76 2.77 -8.07 -4.23
C GLU A 76 3.05 -6.57 -4.33
N ASP A 77 3.52 -6.10 -5.48
CA ASP A 77 3.81 -4.67 -5.69
C ASP A 77 2.52 -3.85 -5.70
N ARG A 78 1.46 -4.32 -6.39
CA ARG A 78 0.13 -3.68 -6.35
C ARG A 78 -0.41 -3.58 -4.93
N ARG A 79 -0.28 -4.66 -4.15
CA ARG A 79 -0.71 -4.67 -2.75
C ARG A 79 0.07 -3.66 -1.92
N LYS A 80 1.40 -3.60 -2.05
CA LYS A 80 2.24 -2.62 -1.35
C LYS A 80 1.85 -1.19 -1.69
N THR A 81 1.66 -0.87 -2.97
CA THR A 81 1.25 0.46 -3.41
C THR A 81 -0.13 0.83 -2.85
N GLY A 82 -1.08 -0.10 -2.85
CA GLY A 82 -2.40 0.11 -2.25
C GLY A 82 -2.35 0.36 -0.74
N GLU A 83 -1.53 -0.42 -0.01
CA GLU A 83 -1.31 -0.21 1.43
C GLU A 83 -0.67 1.16 1.73
N ILE A 84 0.31 1.58 0.92
CA ILE A 84 0.93 2.91 1.04
C ILE A 84 -0.12 4.01 0.80
N GLN A 85 -0.88 3.95 -0.29
CA GLN A 85 -1.90 4.97 -0.58
C GLN A 85 -2.92 5.12 0.55
N ARG A 86 -3.39 4.00 1.11
CA ARG A 86 -4.32 4.01 2.25
C ARG A 86 -3.72 4.69 3.47
N LEU A 87 -2.50 4.33 3.86
CA LEU A 87 -1.80 4.95 4.98
C LEU A 87 -1.53 6.45 4.73
N SER A 88 -1.28 6.86 3.49
CA SER A 88 -1.09 8.27 3.13
C SER A 88 -2.38 9.07 3.32
N VAL A 89 -3.54 8.51 2.97
CA VAL A 89 -4.84 9.14 3.24
C VAL A 89 -5.07 9.32 4.74
N VAL A 90 -4.73 8.30 5.56
CA VAL A 90 -4.82 8.41 7.02
C VAL A 90 -3.96 9.55 7.54
N VAL A 91 -2.71 9.65 7.12
CA VAL A 91 -1.81 10.74 7.55
C VAL A 91 -2.35 12.10 7.13
N ALA A 92 -2.89 12.24 5.93
CA ALA A 92 -3.48 13.50 5.47
C ALA A 92 -4.67 13.93 6.34
N LEU A 93 -5.53 12.97 6.73
CA LEU A 93 -6.68 13.25 7.59
C LEU A 93 -6.27 13.59 9.03
N MET A 94 -5.25 12.90 9.56
CA MET A 94 -4.68 13.23 10.88
C MET A 94 -4.02 14.61 10.89
N ALA A 95 -3.28 14.96 9.82
CA ALA A 95 -2.66 16.27 9.68
C ALA A 95 -3.72 17.39 9.59
N ARG A 96 -4.84 17.12 8.90
CA ARG A 96 -5.98 18.05 8.84
C ARG A 96 -6.63 18.24 10.20
N SER A 97 -6.92 17.15 10.92
CA SER A 97 -7.47 17.20 12.29
C SER A 97 -6.54 17.95 13.24
N TYR A 98 -5.23 17.72 13.13
CA TYR A 98 -4.21 18.47 13.88
C TYR A 98 -4.26 19.98 13.56
N GLY A 99 -4.36 20.34 12.28
CA GLY A 99 -4.48 21.73 11.85
C GLY A 99 -5.71 22.42 12.46
N LEU A 100 -6.86 21.77 12.39
CA LEU A 100 -8.12 22.29 12.95
C LEU A 100 -8.03 22.52 14.48
N ALA A 101 -7.44 21.57 15.21
CA ALA A 101 -7.20 21.74 16.65
C ALA A 101 -6.20 22.87 16.93
N LYS A 102 -5.14 22.99 16.12
CA LYS A 102 -4.14 24.05 16.25
C LYS A 102 -4.73 25.44 15.97
N ASP A 103 -5.65 25.56 15.03
CA ASP A 103 -6.32 26.82 14.72
C ASP A 103 -7.11 27.33 15.94
N VAL A 104 -7.82 26.44 16.63
CA VAL A 104 -8.50 26.74 17.90
C VAL A 104 -7.50 27.19 18.98
N VAL A 105 -6.43 26.44 19.20
CA VAL A 105 -5.38 26.81 20.18
C VAL A 105 -4.78 28.17 19.85
N THR A 106 -4.57 28.45 18.57
CA THR A 106 -3.97 29.70 18.09
C THR A 106 -4.92 30.87 18.34
N ALA A 107 -6.22 30.72 18.10
CA ALA A 107 -7.22 31.75 18.38
C ALA A 107 -7.28 32.15 19.86
N PHE A 108 -7.07 31.20 20.78
CA PHE A 108 -7.01 31.52 22.21
C PHE A 108 -5.68 32.11 22.67
N ARG A 109 -4.56 31.74 22.04
CA ARG A 109 -3.21 32.22 22.41
C ARG A 109 -2.88 33.58 21.82
N ASP A 110 -3.33 33.83 20.59
CA ASP A 110 -3.17 35.08 19.87
C ASP A 110 -4.55 35.56 19.42
N PRO A 111 -5.30 36.23 20.31
CA PRO A 111 -6.68 36.60 20.04
C PRO A 111 -6.75 37.70 18.98
N SER A 112 -7.01 37.30 17.73
CA SER A 112 -7.33 38.21 16.64
C SER A 112 -8.61 37.76 15.94
N ASP A 113 -9.40 38.71 15.44
CA ASP A 113 -10.63 38.42 14.68
C ASP A 113 -10.35 37.46 13.52
N TYR A 114 -9.16 37.57 12.91
CA TYR A 114 -8.71 36.65 11.88
C TYR A 114 -8.62 35.20 12.39
N HIS A 115 -7.94 34.97 13.52
CA HIS A 115 -7.77 33.61 14.07
C HIS A 115 -9.09 32.97 14.52
N PHE A 116 -10.07 33.76 14.97
CA PHE A 116 -11.42 33.25 15.22
C PHE A 116 -12.20 32.96 13.93
N SER A 117 -12.00 33.77 12.88
CA SER A 117 -12.72 33.63 11.60
C SER A 117 -12.32 32.41 10.76
N VAL A 118 -11.11 31.88 10.98
CA VAL A 118 -10.62 30.68 10.24
C VAL A 118 -11.14 29.37 10.82
N ILE A 119 -11.78 29.40 11.99
CA ILE A 119 -12.31 28.19 12.64
C ILE A 119 -13.65 27.83 11.99
N ASP A 120 -13.62 26.75 11.22
CA ASP A 120 -14.74 26.28 10.41
C ASP A 120 -15.27 24.95 10.95
N THR A 121 -16.40 25.00 11.69
CA THR A 121 -17.02 23.79 12.25
C THR A 121 -17.63 22.87 11.19
N PRO A 122 -18.26 23.36 10.09
CA PRO A 122 -18.56 22.50 8.93
C PRO A 122 -17.34 21.70 8.46
N LEU A 123 -16.17 22.33 8.35
CA LEU A 123 -14.94 21.66 7.92
C LEU A 123 -14.47 20.57 8.91
N MET A 124 -14.70 20.78 10.21
CA MET A 124 -14.47 19.76 11.24
C MET A 124 -15.40 18.56 11.04
N ARG A 125 -16.71 18.80 10.85
CA ARG A 125 -17.71 17.74 10.64
C ARG A 125 -17.45 16.94 9.36
N ASP A 126 -17.10 17.60 8.26
CA ASP A 126 -16.70 16.94 7.01
C ASP A 126 -15.50 16.00 7.24
N THR A 127 -14.54 16.45 8.05
CA THR A 127 -13.36 15.65 8.40
C THR A 127 -13.75 14.46 9.27
N VAL A 128 -14.68 14.63 10.21
CA VAL A 128 -15.25 13.55 11.03
C VAL A 128 -15.95 12.51 10.15
N GLU A 129 -16.80 12.92 9.23
CA GLU A 129 -17.50 12.02 8.32
C GLU A 129 -16.51 11.24 7.45
N THR A 130 -15.48 11.92 6.94
CA THR A 130 -14.42 11.29 6.15
C THR A 130 -13.65 10.25 6.97
N LEU A 131 -13.29 10.57 8.22
CA LEU A 131 -12.62 9.63 9.14
C LEU A 131 -13.52 8.43 9.47
N ARG A 132 -14.83 8.63 9.64
CA ARG A 132 -15.81 7.56 9.93
C ARG A 132 -16.06 6.66 8.71
N ALA A 133 -15.97 7.19 7.51
CA ALA A 133 -16.17 6.46 6.26
C ALA A 133 -14.95 5.60 5.87
N LEU A 134 -13.80 5.78 6.53
CA LEU A 134 -12.61 4.97 6.24
C LEU A 134 -12.85 3.48 6.52
N PRO A 135 -12.49 2.58 5.59
CA PRO A 135 -12.57 1.15 5.81
C PRO A 135 -11.47 0.71 6.79
N LEU A 136 -11.75 0.75 8.09
CA LEU A 136 -10.79 0.46 9.17
C LEU A 136 -10.07 -0.90 9.01
N PHE A 137 -10.76 -1.90 8.47
CA PHE A 137 -10.20 -3.24 8.24
C PHE A 137 -9.16 -3.29 7.11
N GLU A 138 -9.11 -2.28 6.26
CA GLU A 138 -8.11 -2.17 5.18
C GLU A 138 -6.87 -1.39 5.60
N ILE A 139 -6.88 -0.77 6.79
CA ILE A 139 -5.77 0.05 7.29
C ILE A 139 -4.76 -0.89 7.97
N PRO A 140 -3.50 -0.89 7.50
CA PRO A 140 -2.47 -1.72 8.11
C PRO A 140 -2.09 -1.22 9.51
N GLY A 141 -2.58 -1.90 10.56
CA GLY A 141 -2.23 -1.63 11.95
C GLY A 141 -3.45 -1.40 12.83
N GLY A 142 -3.63 -2.24 13.86
CA GLY A 142 -4.80 -2.18 14.75
C GLY A 142 -4.88 -0.89 15.57
N MET A 143 -3.73 -0.29 15.92
CA MET A 143 -3.67 0.96 16.69
C MET A 143 -4.11 2.18 15.87
N ALA A 144 -3.61 2.31 14.64
CA ALA A 144 -4.04 3.39 13.73
C ALA A 144 -5.56 3.41 13.52
N ALA A 145 -6.22 2.24 13.47
CA ALA A 145 -7.68 2.16 13.35
C ALA A 145 -8.42 2.68 14.60
N ILE A 146 -7.86 2.47 15.79
CA ILE A 146 -8.38 3.00 17.04
C ILE A 146 -8.19 4.53 17.07
N ASP A 147 -7.00 5.00 16.71
CA ASP A 147 -6.68 6.43 16.71
C ASP A 147 -7.54 7.22 15.73
N ILE A 148 -7.85 6.66 14.56
CA ILE A 148 -8.80 7.25 13.58
C ILE A 148 -10.17 7.46 14.22
N ARG A 149 -10.71 6.46 14.92
CA ARG A 149 -12.00 6.59 15.58
C ARG A 149 -11.97 7.58 16.73
N SER A 150 -10.91 7.53 17.55
CA SER A 150 -10.71 8.47 18.65
C SER A 150 -10.66 9.90 18.13
N THR A 151 -9.87 10.15 17.08
CA THR A 151 -9.75 11.44 16.40
C THR A 151 -11.08 11.93 15.87
N ALA A 152 -11.84 11.06 15.19
CA ALA A 152 -13.16 11.42 14.69
C ALA A 152 -14.10 11.83 15.83
N ARG A 153 -14.08 11.12 16.95
CA ARG A 153 -14.89 11.48 18.13
C ARG A 153 -14.44 12.81 18.74
N TYR A 154 -13.12 13.01 18.91
CA TYR A 154 -12.59 14.23 19.51
C TYR A 154 -12.86 15.47 18.65
N LEU A 155 -12.74 15.34 17.32
CA LEU A 155 -13.03 16.44 16.41
C LEU A 155 -14.53 16.78 16.36
N ASP A 156 -15.41 15.79 16.52
CA ASP A 156 -16.86 15.98 16.67
C ASP A 156 -17.16 16.78 17.95
N MET A 157 -16.56 16.35 19.08
CA MET A 157 -16.67 17.05 20.35
C MET A 157 -16.09 18.47 20.29
N LEU A 158 -15.00 18.68 19.54
CA LEU A 158 -14.43 20.01 19.33
C LEU A 158 -15.44 20.94 18.65
N ALA A 159 -16.07 20.46 17.58
CA ALA A 159 -17.07 21.23 16.85
C ALA A 159 -18.28 21.57 17.72
N ASP A 160 -18.80 20.60 18.48
CA ASP A 160 -19.91 20.81 19.43
C ASP A 160 -19.55 21.84 20.51
N ASN A 161 -18.38 21.70 21.13
CA ASN A 161 -17.93 22.60 22.19
C ASN A 161 -17.68 24.02 21.66
N TRP A 162 -17.14 24.15 20.44
CA TRP A 162 -16.94 25.44 19.79
C TRP A 162 -18.26 26.15 19.53
N GLU A 163 -19.23 25.45 18.93
CA GLU A 163 -20.55 26.00 18.66
C GLU A 163 -21.28 26.43 19.94
N SER A 164 -21.21 25.60 20.99
CA SER A 164 -21.77 25.94 22.31
C SER A 164 -21.15 27.22 22.87
N MET A 165 -19.81 27.33 22.82
CA MET A 165 -19.11 28.50 23.33
C MET A 165 -19.43 29.76 22.52
N VAL A 166 -19.49 29.67 21.18
CA VAL A 166 -19.90 30.80 20.33
C VAL A 166 -21.33 31.24 20.67
N ALA A 167 -22.25 30.30 20.88
CA ALA A 167 -23.63 30.62 21.26
C ALA A 167 -23.71 31.30 22.64
N GLU A 168 -22.92 30.85 23.63
CA GLU A 168 -22.84 31.46 24.96
C GLU A 168 -22.29 32.89 24.92
N VAL A 169 -21.24 33.12 24.12
CA VAL A 169 -20.66 34.46 23.91
C VAL A 169 -21.67 35.39 23.22
N GLN A 170 -22.40 34.91 22.22
CA GLN A 170 -23.45 35.69 21.54
C GLN A 170 -24.63 36.02 22.47
N ALA A 171 -25.02 35.09 23.35
CA ALA A 171 -26.12 35.29 24.28
C ALA A 171 -25.76 36.22 25.45
N SER A 172 -24.55 36.09 25.99
CA SER A 172 -24.08 36.88 27.13
C SER A 172 -23.49 38.24 26.74
N GLY A 173 -22.99 38.38 25.51
CA GLY A 173 -22.21 39.52 25.06
C GLY A 173 -20.84 39.64 25.74
N ALA A 174 -20.46 38.64 26.54
CA ALA A 174 -19.20 38.57 27.27
C ALA A 174 -18.27 37.52 26.64
N PRO A 175 -16.94 37.71 26.69
CA PRO A 175 -16.00 36.71 26.23
C PRO A 175 -16.11 35.41 27.04
N PRO A 176 -15.62 34.27 26.50
CA PRO A 176 -15.59 33.01 27.23
C PRO A 176 -14.88 33.16 28.57
N SER A 177 -15.31 32.39 29.57
CA SER A 177 -14.60 32.35 30.85
C SER A 177 -13.16 31.84 30.65
N GLU A 178 -12.22 32.34 31.46
CA GLU A 178 -10.81 31.90 31.40
C GLU A 178 -10.68 30.38 31.59
N GLN A 179 -11.52 29.79 32.44
CA GLN A 179 -11.59 28.35 32.65
C GLN A 179 -12.06 27.62 31.39
N SER A 180 -13.16 28.04 30.77
CA SER A 180 -13.69 27.42 29.55
C SER A 180 -12.69 27.52 28.38
N ALA A 181 -12.00 28.65 28.25
CA ALA A 181 -10.94 28.83 27.26
C ALA A 181 -9.75 27.91 27.53
N GLY A 182 -9.32 27.80 28.79
CA GLY A 182 -8.23 26.90 29.21
C GLY A 182 -8.56 25.42 28.95
N ASP A 183 -9.76 24.98 29.31
CA ASP A 183 -10.23 23.61 29.08
C ASP A 183 -10.27 23.27 27.59
N MET A 184 -10.72 24.21 26.75
CA MET A 184 -10.72 24.04 25.29
C MET A 184 -9.32 23.91 24.70
N VAL A 185 -8.38 24.76 25.16
CA VAL A 185 -6.98 24.69 24.72
C VAL A 185 -6.37 23.35 25.12
N SER A 186 -6.53 22.93 26.37
CA SER A 186 -6.02 21.64 26.87
C SER A 186 -6.56 20.47 26.03
N PHE A 187 -7.86 20.47 25.75
CA PHE A 187 -8.50 19.46 24.92
C PHE A 187 -7.91 19.41 23.50
N CYS A 188 -7.70 20.57 22.87
CA CYS A 188 -7.11 20.64 21.54
C CYS A 188 -5.65 20.17 21.53
N GLU A 189 -4.87 20.50 22.56
CA GLU A 189 -3.48 20.05 22.68
C GLU A 189 -3.38 18.53 22.84
N GLU A 190 -4.27 17.90 23.61
CA GLU A 190 -4.36 16.45 23.69
C GLU A 190 -4.68 15.81 22.34
N LEU A 191 -5.66 16.37 21.61
CA LEU A 191 -6.01 15.91 20.25
C LEU A 191 -4.81 16.04 19.29
N MET A 192 -4.05 17.13 19.39
CA MET A 192 -2.84 17.35 18.60
C MET A 192 -1.77 16.29 18.88
N VAL A 193 -1.57 15.90 20.15
CA VAL A 193 -0.61 14.85 20.51
C VAL A 193 -1.02 13.49 19.93
N ILE A 194 -2.30 13.11 20.08
CA ILE A 194 -2.82 11.85 19.53
C ILE A 194 -2.64 11.81 18.01
N ASN A 195 -2.97 12.90 17.32
CA ASN A 195 -2.80 12.99 15.87
C ASN A 195 -1.33 12.89 15.45
N ASP A 196 -0.42 13.52 16.18
CA ASP A 196 1.02 13.47 15.87
C ASP A 196 1.61 12.07 16.06
N GLU A 197 1.23 11.37 17.13
CA GLU A 197 1.63 9.98 17.36
C GLU A 197 1.10 9.05 16.26
N ALA A 198 -0.19 9.14 15.94
CA ALA A 198 -0.81 8.36 14.87
C ALA A 198 -0.14 8.63 13.50
N MET A 199 0.19 9.88 13.22
CA MET A 199 0.94 10.26 12.01
C MET A 199 2.33 9.63 11.98
N LYS A 200 3.09 9.66 13.08
CA LYS A 200 4.42 9.05 13.16
C LYS A 200 4.37 7.55 12.90
N GLU A 201 3.41 6.85 13.48
CA GLU A 201 3.22 5.42 13.25
C GLU A 201 2.89 5.12 11.79
N CYS A 202 1.93 5.83 11.21
CA CYS A 202 1.56 5.66 9.80
C CYS A 202 2.74 6.00 8.86
N LYS A 203 3.52 7.04 9.20
CA LYS A 203 4.73 7.42 8.46
C LYS A 203 5.80 6.33 8.51
N ALA A 204 6.06 5.77 9.68
CA ALA A 204 6.98 4.64 9.84
C ALA A 204 6.49 3.42 9.05
N ALA A 205 5.19 3.12 9.08
CA ALA A 205 4.58 2.02 8.36
C ALA A 205 4.70 2.16 6.82
N ILE A 206 4.60 3.38 6.28
CA ILE A 206 4.83 3.66 4.86
C ILE A 206 6.31 3.51 4.49
N SER A 207 7.21 4.07 5.31
CA SER A 207 8.65 3.96 5.07
C SER A 207 9.13 2.51 5.08
N ALA A 208 8.61 1.68 6.00
CA ALA A 208 8.89 0.25 6.06
C ALA A 208 8.44 -0.52 4.80
N ARG A 209 7.47 0.01 4.06
CA ARG A 209 6.96 -0.55 2.79
C ARG A 209 7.68 0.00 1.56
N GLY A 210 8.68 0.86 1.74
CA GLY A 210 9.44 1.48 0.64
C GLY A 210 8.77 2.72 0.04
N GLY A 211 7.71 3.24 0.67
CA GLY A 211 7.13 4.53 0.29
C GLY A 211 8.02 5.69 0.73
N LYS A 212 8.08 6.75 -0.08
CA LYS A 212 8.73 8.01 0.28
C LYS A 212 7.68 9.00 0.76
N TRP A 213 8.01 9.72 1.82
CA TRP A 213 7.27 10.90 2.26
C TRP A 213 7.91 12.14 1.66
N ILE A 214 7.07 13.04 1.14
CA ILE A 214 7.44 14.41 0.74
C ILE A 214 6.93 15.34 1.83
#